data_AF-A0A2E2B188-F1
#
_entry.id   AF-A0A2E2B188-F1
#
_cell.length_a   1.000
_cell.length_b   1.000
_cell.length_c   1.000
_cell.angle_alpha   90.00
_cell.angle_beta   90.00
_cell.angle_gamma   90.00
#
_symmetry.space_group_name_H-M   'P 1'
#
loop_
_entity.id
_entity.type
_entity.pdbx_description
1 polymer ?
#
loop_
_entity_poly.entity_id
_entity_poly.type
_entity_poly.pdbx_seq_one_letter_code
_entity_poly.pdbx_strand_id
1 'polypeptide(L)'
;MNTLRALAALLLITVGLSACTPYVNIPGQKGDTLATHNPNSKTIQEAVVAALQAVITYRPVEGPYQVILPQGTDPATYAKLLPQLGDQAMWSSDGVRQNMPVYEVKGIRIRGYEGEVDIVRPAVGLPDGRTEQLVTVDLKYYITGGWSHVRLRVWKAPVEDAMRINATPSAQTTIHEGESQSVYPQELGTPMPNPQ
;
A
#
# COMPACT_ATOMS: atom_id res chain seq x y z
N MET A 1 -17.95 -39.04 -39.66
CA MET A 1 -18.80 -38.52 -38.56
C MET A 1 -18.17 -38.62 -37.16
N ASN A 2 -16.82 -38.67 -37.04
CA ASN A 2 -16.15 -38.84 -35.74
C ASN A 2 -15.35 -37.60 -35.27
N THR A 3 -15.27 -36.54 -36.09
CA THR A 3 -14.48 -35.33 -35.80
C THR A 3 -15.25 -34.24 -35.05
N LEU A 4 -16.59 -34.22 -35.11
CA LEU A 4 -17.40 -33.22 -34.40
C LEU A 4 -17.52 -33.45 -32.88
N ARG A 5 -17.27 -34.67 -32.39
CA ARG A 5 -17.35 -34.98 -30.95
C ARG A 5 -16.09 -34.57 -30.17
N ALA A 6 -14.95 -34.42 -30.84
CA ALA A 6 -13.69 -34.01 -30.19
C ALA A 6 -13.63 -32.49 -29.91
N LEU A 7 -14.34 -31.67 -30.70
CA LEU A 7 -14.36 -30.21 -30.53
C LEU A 7 -15.23 -29.74 -29.35
N ALA A 8 -16.25 -30.52 -28.96
CA ALA A 8 -17.12 -30.19 -27.84
C ALA A 8 -16.47 -30.42 -26.46
N ALA A 9 -15.46 -31.30 -26.37
CA ALA A 9 -14.73 -31.56 -25.13
C ALA A 9 -13.65 -30.50 -24.82
N LEU A 10 -13.19 -29.76 -25.83
CA LEU A 10 -12.16 -28.72 -25.66
C LEU A 10 -12.73 -27.37 -25.19
N LEU A 11 -14.05 -27.14 -25.35
CA LEU A 11 -14.70 -25.87 -25.01
C LEU A 11 -15.18 -25.78 -23.55
N LEU A 12 -15.14 -26.88 -22.78
CA LEU A 12 -15.64 -26.96 -21.40
C LEU A 12 -14.56 -26.77 -20.32
N ILE A 13 -13.29 -26.64 -20.71
CA ILE A 13 -12.15 -26.46 -19.78
C ILE A 13 -11.78 -24.97 -19.58
N THR A 14 -12.30 -24.06 -20.41
CA THR A 14 -11.92 -22.63 -20.37
C THR A 14 -12.69 -21.78 -19.34
N VAL A 15 -13.71 -22.32 -18.68
CA VAL A 15 -14.60 -21.54 -17.78
C VAL A 15 -14.14 -21.55 -16.30
N GLY A 16 -13.09 -22.31 -15.96
CA GLY A 16 -12.69 -22.52 -14.55
C GLY A 16 -11.55 -21.65 -13.99
N LEU A 17 -10.93 -20.78 -14.80
CA LEU A 17 -9.78 -19.97 -14.36
C LEU A 17 -10.19 -18.53 -13.99
N SER A 18 -11.31 -18.36 -13.28
CA SER A 18 -11.55 -17.16 -12.49
C SER A 18 -10.52 -17.13 -11.36
N ALA A 19 -9.31 -16.69 -11.70
CA ALA A 19 -8.24 -16.43 -10.75
C ALA A 19 -8.81 -15.57 -9.62
N CYS A 20 -8.77 -16.09 -8.39
CA CYS A 20 -9.18 -15.36 -7.22
C CYS A 20 -8.36 -14.07 -7.15
N THR A 21 -8.95 -12.94 -7.55
CA THR A 21 -8.30 -11.65 -7.44
C THR A 21 -8.20 -11.30 -5.95
N PRO A 22 -7.02 -10.93 -5.45
CA PRO A 22 -6.89 -10.62 -4.04
C PRO A 22 -7.75 -9.40 -3.70
N TYR A 23 -8.55 -9.54 -2.65
CA TYR A 23 -9.28 -8.45 -2.03
C TYR A 23 -8.80 -8.35 -0.59
N VAL A 24 -8.14 -7.24 -0.25
CA VAL A 24 -7.50 -7.02 1.05
C VAL A 24 -7.99 -5.69 1.61
N ASN A 25 -8.24 -5.68 2.91
CA ASN A 25 -8.52 -4.47 3.66
C ASN A 25 -7.94 -4.60 5.08
N ILE A 26 -6.93 -3.81 5.43
CA ILE A 26 -6.30 -3.83 6.75
C ILE A 26 -6.23 -2.39 7.27
N PRO A 27 -6.78 -2.10 8.47
CA PRO A 27 -7.56 -3.00 9.31
C PRO A 27 -8.89 -3.42 8.64
N GLY A 28 -9.43 -4.57 9.04
CA GLY A 28 -10.73 -5.03 8.54
C GLY A 28 -11.86 -4.07 8.94
N GLN A 29 -12.81 -3.87 8.04
CA GLN A 29 -13.99 -3.04 8.29
C GLN A 29 -15.22 -3.90 8.63
N LYS A 30 -16.17 -3.33 9.39
CA LYS A 30 -17.41 -4.04 9.73
C LYS A 30 -18.19 -4.39 8.47
N GLY A 31 -18.49 -5.68 8.29
CA GLY A 31 -19.21 -6.20 7.12
C GLY A 31 -18.32 -6.67 5.96
N ASP A 32 -17.00 -6.55 6.11
CA ASP A 32 -16.03 -7.01 5.11
C ASP A 32 -15.83 -8.54 5.21
N THR A 33 -16.73 -9.30 4.59
CA THR A 33 -16.72 -10.78 4.66
C THR A 33 -15.86 -11.43 3.59
N LEU A 34 -15.48 -10.68 2.56
CA LEU A 34 -14.73 -11.20 1.40
C LEU A 34 -13.26 -10.80 1.42
N ALA A 35 -12.89 -9.74 2.14
CA ALA A 35 -11.49 -9.35 2.21
C ALA A 35 -10.69 -10.27 3.12
N THR A 36 -9.44 -10.54 2.72
CA THR A 36 -8.46 -11.05 3.67
C THR A 36 -7.92 -9.91 4.54
N HIS A 37 -7.74 -10.21 5.82
CA HIS A 37 -7.23 -9.28 6.82
C HIS A 37 -5.91 -9.76 7.43
N ASN A 38 -5.27 -10.78 6.83
CA ASN A 38 -4.04 -11.37 7.37
C ASN A 38 -2.80 -10.59 6.92
N PRO A 39 -2.16 -9.75 7.77
CA PRO A 39 -1.00 -8.96 7.36
C PRO A 39 0.23 -9.81 7.04
N ASN A 40 0.23 -11.10 7.41
CA ASN A 40 1.34 -12.03 7.18
C ASN A 40 1.24 -12.76 5.83
N SER A 41 0.26 -12.45 4.98
CA SER A 41 0.20 -13.05 3.64
C SER A 41 1.31 -12.52 2.74
N LYS A 42 1.84 -13.38 1.86
CA LYS A 42 2.94 -13.00 0.93
C LYS A 42 2.59 -11.77 0.07
N THR A 43 1.38 -11.71 -0.48
CA THR A 43 0.95 -10.58 -1.32
C THR A 43 0.96 -9.26 -0.56
N ILE A 44 0.52 -9.27 0.71
CA ILE A 44 0.52 -8.07 1.56
C ILE A 44 1.95 -7.67 1.92
N GLN A 45 2.79 -8.64 2.30
CA GLN A 45 4.20 -8.42 2.59
C GLN A 45 4.93 -7.73 1.42
N GLU A 46 4.74 -8.22 0.19
CA GLU A 46 5.35 -7.65 -1.01
C GLU A 46 4.86 -6.21 -1.29
N ALA A 47 3.55 -5.97 -1.16
CA ALA A 47 2.97 -4.64 -1.35
C ALA A 47 3.51 -3.63 -0.31
N VAL A 48 3.60 -4.05 0.95
CA VAL A 48 4.12 -3.22 2.04
C VAL A 48 5.59 -2.88 1.83
N VAL A 49 6.43 -3.83 1.42
CA VAL A 49 7.84 -3.56 1.11
C VAL A 49 7.96 -2.54 -0.01
N ALA A 50 7.25 -2.74 -1.13
CA ALA A 50 7.28 -1.81 -2.26
C ALA A 50 6.84 -0.40 -1.85
N ALA A 51 5.81 -0.29 -1.01
CA ALA A 51 5.33 0.99 -0.50
C ALA A 51 6.33 1.67 0.44
N LEU A 52 6.86 0.94 1.43
CA LEU A 52 7.85 1.47 2.37
C LEU A 52 9.13 1.91 1.65
N GLN A 53 9.64 1.10 0.72
CA GLN A 53 10.80 1.46 -0.10
C GLN A 53 10.56 2.77 -0.87
N ALA A 54 9.39 2.94 -1.47
CA ALA A 54 9.04 4.18 -2.17
C ALA A 54 9.03 5.40 -1.23
N VAL A 55 8.43 5.27 -0.04
CA VAL A 55 8.34 6.36 0.95
C VAL A 55 9.72 6.71 1.53
N ILE A 56 10.53 5.71 1.88
CA ILE A 56 11.88 5.89 2.42
C ILE A 56 12.79 6.53 1.37
N THR A 57 12.72 6.07 0.11
CA THR A 57 13.51 6.63 -1.00
C THR A 57 13.11 8.07 -1.29
N TYR A 58 11.80 8.37 -1.26
CA TYR A 58 11.29 9.72 -1.52
C TYR A 58 11.78 10.74 -0.49
N ARG A 59 11.83 10.35 0.80
CA ARG A 59 12.33 11.23 1.86
C ARG A 59 13.07 10.41 2.92
N PRO A 60 14.37 10.17 2.72
CA PRO A 60 15.17 9.39 3.64
C PRO A 60 15.36 10.12 4.97
N VAL A 61 15.53 9.34 6.03
CA VAL A 61 15.97 9.81 7.35
C VAL A 61 17.41 9.35 7.58
N GLU A 62 18.17 10.14 8.33
CA GLU A 62 19.54 9.76 8.69
C GLU A 62 19.53 8.75 9.85
N GLY A 63 20.36 7.70 9.71
CA GLY A 63 20.56 6.70 10.75
C GLY A 63 19.41 5.67 10.88
N PRO A 64 19.38 4.94 12.01
CA PRO A 64 18.43 3.86 12.21
C PRO A 64 17.00 4.37 12.38
N TYR A 65 16.03 3.64 11.82
CA TYR A 65 14.62 3.97 11.90
C TYR A 65 13.77 2.75 12.24
N GLN A 66 12.67 3.00 12.94
CA GLN A 66 11.73 1.96 13.32
C GLN A 66 10.63 1.80 12.26
N VAL A 67 10.27 0.57 11.96
CA VAL A 67 9.11 0.23 11.13
C VAL A 67 8.06 -0.43 11.99
N ILE A 68 6.82 0.07 11.91
CA ILE A 68 5.65 -0.51 12.57
C ILE A 68 4.72 -1.01 11.48
N LEU A 69 4.50 -2.32 11.46
CA LEU A 69 3.59 -3.00 10.54
C LEU A 69 2.20 -3.14 11.17
N PRO A 70 1.17 -3.46 10.38
CA PRO A 70 -0.19 -3.54 10.90
C PRO A 70 -0.34 -4.52 12.06
N GLN A 71 -1.36 -4.30 12.88
CA GLN A 71 -1.69 -5.21 13.96
C GLN A 71 -1.89 -6.64 13.45
N GLY A 72 -1.31 -7.60 14.19
CA GLY A 72 -1.34 -9.02 13.82
C GLY A 72 -0.15 -9.47 12.97
N THR A 73 0.76 -8.55 12.61
CA THR A 73 2.04 -8.95 12.00
C THR A 73 2.91 -9.70 13.01
N ASP A 74 3.37 -10.89 12.62
CA ASP A 74 4.21 -11.74 13.45
C ASP A 74 5.71 -11.36 13.36
N PRO A 75 6.53 -11.74 14.36
CA PRO A 75 7.98 -11.49 14.34
C PRO A 75 8.72 -12.08 13.13
N ALA A 76 8.23 -13.20 12.58
CA ALA A 76 8.84 -13.83 11.42
C ALA A 76 8.67 -12.97 10.15
N THR A 77 7.53 -12.31 10.02
CA THR A 77 7.26 -11.35 8.95
C THR A 77 8.18 -10.14 9.07
N TYR A 78 8.38 -9.58 10.27
CA TYR A 78 9.38 -8.52 10.47
C TYR A 78 10.79 -8.97 10.06
N ALA A 79 11.23 -10.15 10.50
CA ALA A 79 12.54 -10.70 10.17
C ALA A 79 12.76 -10.88 8.66
N LYS A 80 11.68 -11.16 7.91
CA LYS A 80 11.71 -11.27 6.45
C LYS A 80 11.70 -9.92 5.73
N LEU A 81 10.95 -8.93 6.22
CA LEU A 81 10.75 -7.67 5.50
C LEU A 81 11.84 -6.64 5.76
N LEU A 82 12.32 -6.50 7.00
CA LEU A 82 13.28 -5.43 7.35
C LEU A 82 14.57 -5.46 6.53
N PRO A 83 15.20 -6.62 6.23
CA PRO A 83 16.39 -6.64 5.38
C PRO A 83 16.16 -6.07 3.96
N GLN A 84 14.92 -6.09 3.47
CA GLN A 84 14.57 -5.54 2.15
C GLN A 84 14.43 -4.01 2.17
N LEU A 85 14.31 -3.41 3.36
CA LEU A 85 14.23 -1.95 3.55
C LEU A 85 15.62 -1.31 3.79
N GLY A 86 16.64 -2.15 3.98
CA GLY A 86 18.03 -1.75 4.24
C GLY A 86 18.45 -1.91 5.71
N ASP A 87 19.75 -1.84 5.96
CA ASP A 87 20.38 -2.20 7.24
C ASP A 87 19.99 -1.30 8.43
N GLN A 88 19.36 -0.15 8.15
CA GLN A 88 18.93 0.81 9.16
C GLN A 88 17.51 0.54 9.69
N ALA A 89 16.73 -0.31 9.00
CA ALA A 89 15.37 -0.64 9.37
C ALA A 89 15.34 -1.61 10.56
N MET A 90 14.61 -1.26 11.62
CA MET A 90 14.42 -2.13 12.77
C MET A 90 12.98 -2.19 13.24
N TRP A 91 12.68 -3.21 14.03
CA TRP A 91 11.44 -3.30 14.82
C TRP A 91 11.80 -3.63 16.27
N SER A 92 10.85 -3.40 17.18
CA SER A 92 11.02 -3.67 18.60
C SER A 92 9.72 -4.26 19.13
N SER A 93 9.81 -5.37 19.84
CA SER A 93 8.68 -5.96 20.57
C SER A 93 8.18 -5.05 21.70
N ASP A 94 9.08 -4.22 22.23
CA ASP A 94 8.83 -3.37 23.40
C ASP A 94 8.11 -2.06 23.05
N GLY A 95 7.62 -1.93 21.81
CA GLY A 95 6.92 -0.76 21.31
C GLY A 95 7.84 0.28 20.66
N VAL A 96 7.36 1.52 20.60
CA VAL A 96 8.05 2.63 19.92
C VAL A 96 9.24 3.11 20.76
N ARG A 97 10.43 3.13 20.17
CA ARG A 97 11.62 3.68 20.81
C ARG A 97 11.60 5.19 20.74
N GLN A 98 11.82 5.85 21.87
CA GLN A 98 11.92 7.31 21.92
C GLN A 98 13.11 7.79 21.07
N ASN A 99 12.97 8.98 20.46
CA ASN A 99 14.00 9.64 19.65
C ASN A 99 14.44 8.88 18.39
N MET A 100 13.63 7.94 17.90
CA MET A 100 13.87 7.25 16.64
C MET A 100 12.82 7.66 15.61
N PRO A 101 13.19 7.93 14.34
CA PRO A 101 12.22 8.12 13.28
C PRO A 101 11.39 6.84 13.09
N VAL A 102 10.06 6.99 12.97
CA VAL A 102 9.13 5.87 12.83
C VAL A 102 8.39 5.94 11.49
N TYR A 103 8.41 4.84 10.75
CA TYR A 103 7.51 4.60 9.63
C TYR A 103 6.43 3.60 10.06
N GLU A 104 5.16 4.02 10.07
CA GLU A 104 4.05 3.18 10.51
C GLU A 104 3.05 2.95 9.39
N VAL A 105 2.76 1.68 9.09
CA VAL A 105 1.74 1.29 8.12
C VAL A 105 0.38 1.31 8.80
N LYS A 106 -0.46 2.28 8.43
CA LYS A 106 -1.80 2.47 9.01
C LYS A 106 -2.91 1.75 8.24
N GLY A 107 -2.73 1.56 6.94
CA GLY A 107 -3.79 1.06 6.07
C GLY A 107 -3.26 0.32 4.85
N ILE A 108 -3.93 -0.77 4.46
CA ILE A 108 -3.62 -1.53 3.25
C ILE A 108 -4.93 -1.89 2.58
N ARG A 109 -5.13 -1.47 1.33
CA ARG A 109 -6.26 -1.91 0.51
C ARG A 109 -5.72 -2.46 -0.80
N ILE A 110 -6.08 -3.69 -1.15
CA ILE A 110 -5.69 -4.33 -2.42
C ILE A 110 -6.95 -4.82 -3.12
N ARG A 111 -7.07 -4.52 -4.41
CA ARG A 111 -8.18 -4.92 -5.27
C ARG A 111 -7.62 -5.44 -6.59
N GLY A 112 -7.48 -6.76 -6.72
CA GLY A 112 -6.89 -7.38 -7.90
C GLY A 112 -5.42 -6.99 -8.06
N TYR A 113 -5.10 -6.24 -9.11
CA TYR A 113 -3.73 -5.83 -9.43
C TYR A 113 -3.40 -4.40 -8.99
N GLU A 114 -4.31 -3.75 -8.27
CA GLU A 114 -4.14 -2.41 -7.74
C GLU A 114 -4.12 -2.48 -6.22
N GLY A 115 -3.32 -1.63 -5.60
CA GLY A 115 -3.27 -1.53 -4.16
C GLY A 115 -2.97 -0.11 -3.72
N GLU A 116 -3.29 0.23 -2.49
CA GLU A 116 -2.78 1.43 -1.87
C GLU A 116 -2.40 1.16 -0.42
N VAL A 117 -1.31 1.76 0.03
CA VAL A 117 -0.78 1.58 1.39
C VAL A 117 -0.62 2.96 2.03
N ASP A 118 -1.23 3.13 3.20
CA ASP A 118 -1.14 4.34 4.01
C ASP A 118 0.01 4.21 5.00
N ILE A 119 0.98 5.11 4.90
CA ILE A 119 2.20 5.11 5.71
C ILE A 119 2.33 6.47 6.39
N VAL A 120 2.37 6.47 7.72
CA VAL A 120 2.82 7.62 8.51
C VAL A 120 4.33 7.62 8.50
N ARG A 121 4.92 8.75 8.16
CA ARG A 121 6.38 8.93 8.16
C ARG A 121 6.80 10.14 9.00
N PRO A 122 8.07 10.18 9.44
CA PRO A 122 8.64 11.32 10.13
C PRO A 122 8.68 12.52 9.18
N ALA A 123 8.23 13.67 9.64
CA ALA A 123 8.25 14.91 8.89
C ALA A 123 9.08 15.96 9.64
N VAL A 124 10.26 16.28 9.10
CA VAL A 124 11.14 17.32 9.66
C VAL A 124 10.93 18.62 8.89
N GLY A 125 10.84 19.75 9.58
CA GLY A 125 10.84 21.07 8.95
C GLY A 125 9.62 21.39 8.08
N LEU A 126 8.45 20.82 8.39
CA LEU A 126 7.21 21.27 7.75
C LEU A 126 6.84 22.68 8.24
N PRO A 127 6.32 23.56 7.37
CA PRO A 127 5.96 24.94 7.75
C PRO A 127 4.90 25.04 8.86
N ASP A 128 4.08 24.00 9.01
CA ASP A 128 3.01 23.92 10.01
C ASP A 128 3.45 23.26 11.33
N GLY A 129 4.74 22.93 11.47
CA GLY A 129 5.31 22.38 12.70
C GLY A 129 4.98 20.92 12.97
N ARG A 130 4.25 20.22 12.08
CA ARG A 130 3.98 18.79 12.25
C ARG A 130 5.25 17.96 12.17
N THR A 131 5.35 16.97 13.06
CA THR A 131 6.45 16.01 13.14
C THR A 131 6.18 14.73 12.36
N GLU A 132 4.96 14.54 11.88
CA GLU A 132 4.51 13.36 11.16
C GLU A 132 3.66 13.75 9.96
N GLN A 133 3.65 12.89 8.94
CA GLN A 133 2.90 13.11 7.72
C GLN A 133 2.41 11.78 7.16
N LEU A 134 1.13 11.74 6.78
CA LEU A 134 0.56 10.61 6.06
C LEU A 134 1.01 10.66 4.59
N VAL A 135 1.42 9.51 4.06
CA VAL A 135 1.65 9.27 2.65
C VAL A 135 0.84 8.06 2.22
N THR A 136 -0.01 8.22 1.21
CA THR A 136 -0.67 7.08 0.57
C THR A 136 0.12 6.71 -0.67
N VAL A 137 0.56 5.46 -0.74
CA VAL A 137 1.29 4.91 -1.88
C VAL A 137 0.33 4.11 -2.74
N ASP A 138 0.11 4.55 -3.97
CA ASP A 138 -0.66 3.78 -4.94
C ASP A 138 0.29 2.78 -5.63
N LEU A 139 -0.13 1.53 -5.69
CA LEU A 139 0.64 0.39 -6.14
C LEU A 139 -0.05 -0.31 -7.31
N LYS A 140 0.76 -0.91 -8.18
CA LYS A 140 0.31 -1.81 -9.24
C LYS A 140 1.13 -3.10 -9.24
N TYR A 141 0.45 -4.23 -9.41
CA TYR A 141 1.09 -5.54 -9.53
C TYR A 141 1.40 -5.86 -10.99
N TYR A 142 2.65 -6.22 -11.24
CA TYR A 142 3.14 -6.67 -12.54
C TYR A 142 3.53 -8.14 -12.45
N ILE A 143 3.01 -8.98 -13.35
CA ILE A 143 3.21 -10.44 -13.31
C ILE A 143 4.70 -10.83 -13.23
N THR A 144 5.58 -10.11 -13.94
CA THR A 144 7.02 -10.39 -13.98
C THR A 144 7.83 -9.64 -12.92
N GLY A 145 7.26 -8.65 -12.23
CA GLY A 145 8.00 -7.72 -11.36
C GLY A 145 7.46 -7.61 -9.93
N GLY A 146 6.29 -8.17 -9.63
CA GLY A 146 5.62 -8.00 -8.36
C GLY A 146 4.96 -6.62 -8.21
N TRP A 147 4.77 -6.19 -6.97
CA TRP A 147 4.22 -4.87 -6.65
C TRP A 147 5.25 -3.77 -6.90
N SER A 148 4.82 -2.69 -7.54
CA SER A 148 5.60 -1.46 -7.68
C SER A 148 4.73 -0.25 -7.36
N HIS A 149 5.34 0.78 -6.79
CA HIS A 149 4.68 2.07 -6.63
C HIS A 149 4.44 2.74 -8.00
N VAL A 150 3.33 3.45 -8.09
CA VAL A 150 2.92 4.24 -9.27
C VAL A 150 2.80 5.71 -8.89
N ARG A 151 2.28 5.99 -7.69
CA ARG A 151 2.08 7.37 -7.21
C ARG A 151 2.27 7.46 -5.70
N LEU A 152 2.84 8.58 -5.26
CA LEU A 152 2.90 8.96 -3.85
C LEU A 152 1.97 10.16 -3.62
N ARG A 153 0.96 9.98 -2.77
CA ARG A 153 0.07 11.06 -2.32
C ARG A 153 0.52 11.53 -0.95
N VAL A 154 1.17 12.69 -0.91
CA VAL A 154 1.66 13.30 0.34
C VAL A 154 0.59 14.23 0.90
N TRP A 155 0.07 13.90 2.07
CA TRP A 155 -1.04 14.64 2.66
C TRP A 155 -0.57 15.90 3.39
N LYS A 156 -1.26 17.01 3.15
CA LYS A 156 -1.02 18.30 3.84
C LYS A 156 -1.86 18.46 5.11
N ALA A 157 -2.78 17.55 5.41
CA ALA A 157 -3.60 17.54 6.62
C ALA A 157 -2.95 16.70 7.74
N PRO A 158 -3.28 16.95 9.02
CA PRO A 158 -2.93 16.06 10.14
C PRO A 158 -3.25 14.60 9.81
N VAL A 159 -2.48 13.66 10.38
CA VAL A 159 -2.57 12.24 10.05
C VAL A 159 -3.99 11.72 10.25
N GLU A 160 -4.64 12.09 11.35
CA GLU A 160 -5.99 11.67 11.72
C GLU A 160 -7.03 12.14 10.71
N ASP A 161 -6.92 13.39 10.26
CA ASP A 161 -7.83 13.97 9.27
C ASP A 161 -7.59 13.36 7.89
N ALA A 162 -6.32 13.19 7.49
CA ALA A 162 -5.95 12.55 6.24
C ALA A 162 -6.46 11.09 6.19
N MET A 163 -6.32 10.34 7.29
CA MET A 163 -6.86 8.98 7.41
C MET A 163 -8.39 8.97 7.33
N ARG A 164 -9.09 9.94 7.92
CA ARG A 164 -10.56 10.04 7.84
C ARG A 164 -11.02 10.30 6.39
N ILE A 165 -10.33 11.19 5.68
CA ILE A 165 -10.60 11.51 4.29
C ILE A 165 -10.34 10.27 3.41
N ASN A 166 -9.20 9.61 3.59
CA ASN A 166 -8.84 8.43 2.79
C ASN A 166 -9.70 7.20 3.10
N ALA A 167 -10.17 7.03 4.33
CA ALA A 167 -11.04 5.93 4.74
C ALA A 167 -12.47 6.07 4.21
N THR A 168 -12.87 7.27 3.80
CA THR A 168 -14.14 7.45 3.08
C THR A 168 -13.97 6.71 1.75
N PRO A 169 -14.66 5.58 1.53
CA PRO A 169 -14.61 4.90 0.24
C PRO A 169 -14.95 5.98 -0.77
N SER A 170 -14.08 6.21 -1.76
CA SER A 170 -14.42 7.09 -2.87
C SER A 170 -15.78 6.62 -3.34
N ALA A 171 -16.81 7.39 -2.98
CA ALA A 171 -18.19 7.02 -3.17
C ALA A 171 -18.36 7.14 -4.68
N GLN A 172 -18.08 6.03 -5.34
CA GLN A 172 -18.22 5.84 -6.76
C GLN A 172 -17.26 6.73 -7.59
N THR A 173 -16.67 6.13 -8.62
CA THR A 173 -16.72 6.78 -9.93
C THR A 173 -18.20 6.88 -10.34
N THR A 174 -19.00 7.66 -9.61
CA THR A 174 -20.21 8.23 -10.18
C THR A 174 -19.68 9.49 -10.81
N ILE A 175 -19.71 9.50 -12.13
CA ILE A 175 -19.46 10.66 -12.94
C ILE A 175 -20.49 11.72 -12.50
N HIS A 176 -20.15 12.50 -11.49
CA HIS A 176 -20.85 13.72 -11.13
C HIS A 176 -19.90 14.87 -11.41
N GLU A 177 -20.02 15.34 -12.65
CA GLU A 177 -19.52 16.61 -13.14
C GLU A 177 -20.25 17.71 -12.35
N GLY A 178 -19.63 18.21 -11.28
CA GLY A 178 -20.23 19.22 -10.41
C GLY A 178 -19.22 19.77 -9.41
N GLU A 179 -18.74 20.98 -9.70
CA GLU A 179 -17.85 21.86 -8.93
C GLU A 179 -17.64 21.52 -7.44
N SER A 180 -16.40 21.22 -7.04
CA SER A 180 -15.99 21.16 -5.63
C SER A 180 -14.61 21.77 -5.44
N GLN A 181 -14.54 22.73 -4.50
CA GLN A 181 -13.33 23.42 -4.11
C GLN A 181 -12.26 22.44 -3.58
N SER A 182 -11.06 22.58 -4.12
CA SER A 182 -9.95 21.64 -4.06
C SER A 182 -9.29 21.52 -2.67
N VAL A 183 -9.64 20.46 -1.93
CA VAL A 183 -8.78 19.88 -0.87
C VAL A 183 -8.01 18.70 -1.48
N TYR A 184 -7.34 18.92 -2.60
CA TYR A 184 -6.63 17.85 -3.30
C TYR A 184 -5.15 17.78 -2.86
N PRO A 185 -4.60 16.56 -2.70
CA PRO A 185 -3.16 16.35 -2.59
C PRO A 185 -2.45 16.99 -3.79
N GLN A 186 -1.26 17.59 -3.57
CA GLN A 186 -0.43 17.96 -4.72
C GLN A 186 0.13 16.68 -5.33
N GLU A 187 -0.22 16.43 -6.59
CA GLU A 187 0.44 15.41 -7.39
C GLU A 187 1.88 15.83 -7.61
N LEU A 188 2.82 15.10 -7.02
CA LEU A 188 4.23 15.27 -7.36
C LEU A 188 4.50 14.36 -8.55
N GLY A 189 4.74 14.99 -9.71
CA GLY A 189 5.11 14.27 -10.93
C GLY A 189 6.32 13.37 -10.67
N THR A 190 6.28 12.14 -11.20
CA THR A 190 7.44 11.26 -11.23
C THR A 190 8.59 11.96 -11.97
N PRO A 191 9.82 12.01 -11.44
CA PRO A 191 10.97 12.44 -12.22
C PRO A 191 11.12 11.49 -13.42
N MET A 192 11.05 12.05 -14.63
CA MET A 192 11.30 11.32 -15.87
C MET A 192 12.73 10.74 -15.81
N PRO A 193 12.95 9.48 -16.21
CA PRO A 193 14.31 8.96 -16.35
C PRO A 193 15.05 9.80 -17.40
N ASN A 194 16.21 10.30 -17.01
CA ASN A 194 17.09 11.07 -17.88
C ASN A 194 17.53 10.14 -19.04
N PRO A 195 17.29 10.48 -20.31
CA PRO A 195 17.84 9.71 -21.42
C PRO A 195 19.37 9.82 -21.36
N GLN A 196 20.03 8.67 -21.19
CA GLN A 196 21.48 8.53 -21.37
C GLN A 196 21.83 8.59 -22.85
#